data_AF-A0A094F6H2-F1
#
_entry.id   AF-A0A094F6H2-F1
#
_cell.length_a   1.000
_cell.length_b   1.000
_cell.length_c   1.000
_cell.angle_alpha   90.00
_cell.angle_beta   90.00
_cell.angle_gamma   90.00
#
_symmetry.space_group_name_H-M   'P 1'
#
loop_
_entity.id
_entity.type
_entity.pdbx_description
1 polymer ?
#
loop_
_entity_poly.entity_id
_entity_poly.type
_entity_poly.pdbx_seq_one_letter_code
_entity_poly.pdbx_strand_id
1 'polypeptide(L)'
;MLGDSTHYDPATYINDPEENRDDKHLIGDRAQAGPIPSISVSPDLQQARSTFMSANKGFMANEKSASDQPTYARPIYIARLCLRILSLVLSLGVVGLVASVMARHAQTKDLVVVNPRTGLEYRVWPLNTNYVPSNLLLGAASIASIGSLGLVIASFTKSVRRLTKIGAITTLCVSITATVLWVAATTYYKLWDSKKRTYFDLWSWTCTHQSNFKTNGVDMAPLCLEMRVAWYIAVGVAAVEVLAIGTCLLALYKGKKTYQALGAEGSRFR
;
A
#
# COMPACT_ATOMS: atom_id res chain seq x y z
N MET A 1 -28.00 27.43 1.21
CA MET A 1 -27.61 26.49 2.26
C MET A 1 -26.09 26.43 2.27
N LEU A 2 -25.48 27.28 3.09
CA LEU A 2 -24.03 27.42 3.25
C LEU A 2 -23.72 26.84 4.62
N GLY A 3 -22.94 25.76 4.63
CA GLY A 3 -22.45 25.09 5.84
C GLY A 3 -20.94 25.11 5.82
N ASP A 4 -20.39 26.10 6.52
CA ASP A 4 -18.99 26.34 6.80
C ASP A 4 -18.44 25.24 7.72
N SER A 5 -17.25 24.70 7.42
CA SER A 5 -16.60 23.68 8.27
C SER A 5 -15.20 24.15 8.63
N THR A 6 -15.23 24.81 9.79
CA THR A 6 -14.19 25.09 10.76
C THR A 6 -12.89 24.28 10.66
N HIS A 7 -11.86 25.08 10.41
CA HIS A 7 -10.46 24.93 10.78
C HIS A 7 -10.29 24.39 12.21
N TYR A 8 -9.52 23.30 12.37
CA TYR A 8 -9.17 22.70 13.66
C TYR A 8 -7.68 22.92 13.91
N ASP A 9 -7.36 23.77 14.90
CA ASP A 9 -6.00 24.11 15.30
C ASP A 9 -5.66 23.41 16.64
N PRO A 10 -4.73 22.44 16.67
CA PRO A 10 -4.47 21.61 17.85
C PRO A 10 -3.31 22.18 18.70
N ALA A 11 -3.49 23.37 19.27
CA ALA A 11 -2.45 23.99 20.09
C ALA A 11 -3.00 24.81 21.28
N THR A 12 -3.87 24.22 22.11
CA THR A 12 -4.25 24.84 23.39
C THR A 12 -4.75 23.79 24.38
N TYR A 13 -3.82 23.09 25.04
CA TYR A 13 -4.06 22.45 26.34
C TYR A 13 -2.73 22.32 27.07
N ILE A 14 -2.18 23.46 27.46
CA ILE A 14 -1.11 23.55 28.46
C ILE A 14 -1.51 24.71 29.38
N ASN A 15 -1.66 24.39 30.67
CA ASN A 15 -1.91 25.25 31.84
C ASN A 15 -3.36 25.35 32.30
N ASP A 16 -3.75 24.45 33.21
CA ASP A 16 -4.65 24.77 34.33
C ASP A 16 -3.90 24.46 35.63
N PRO A 17 -3.54 25.48 36.44
CA PRO A 17 -3.02 25.31 37.78
C PRO A 17 -4.04 25.84 38.79
N GLU A 18 -5.11 25.11 39.05
CA GLU A 18 -5.98 25.38 40.19
C GLU A 18 -6.69 24.09 40.61
N GLU A 19 -7.04 24.01 41.90
CA GLU A 19 -7.76 22.90 42.54
C GLU A 19 -6.89 21.77 43.10
N ASN A 20 -6.23 22.03 44.23
CA ASN A 20 -6.59 21.29 45.46
C ASN A 20 -5.97 21.96 46.70
N ARG A 21 -6.67 23.00 47.18
CA ARG A 21 -6.55 23.54 48.53
C ARG A 21 -7.82 23.07 49.23
N ASP A 22 -7.70 22.06 50.09
CA ASP A 22 -8.52 21.83 51.29
C ASP A 22 -8.39 20.36 51.74
N ASP A 23 -7.34 20.05 52.51
CA ASP A 23 -7.31 18.86 53.37
C ASP A 23 -6.19 19.02 54.42
N LYS A 24 -6.37 20.01 55.31
CA LYS A 24 -5.47 20.26 56.46
C LYS A 24 -6.24 20.32 57.77
N HIS A 25 -7.15 19.39 58.05
CA HIS A 25 -7.80 19.33 59.36
C HIS A 25 -8.21 17.92 59.80
N LEU A 26 -7.28 16.96 59.86
CA LEU A 26 -7.46 15.75 60.68
C LEU A 26 -6.11 15.26 61.22
N ILE A 27 -5.48 16.08 62.09
CA ILE A 27 -4.47 15.56 63.04
C ILE A 27 -5.27 15.02 64.23
N GLY A 28 -5.54 13.72 64.18
CA GLY A 28 -6.03 12.94 65.31
C GLY A 28 -4.90 12.07 65.84
N ASP A 29 -4.54 12.30 67.10
CA ASP A 29 -3.61 11.49 67.89
C ASP A 29 -3.95 10.00 67.79
N ARG A 30 -2.98 9.20 67.37
CA ARG A 30 -3.01 7.74 67.57
C ARG A 30 -1.63 7.22 67.90
N ALA A 31 -1.25 7.44 69.16
CA ALA A 31 -0.30 6.58 69.83
C ALA A 31 -0.87 5.14 69.89
N GLN A 32 0.03 4.15 69.86
CA GLN A 32 -0.19 2.70 69.90
C GLN A 32 -0.60 2.01 68.58
N ALA A 33 0.41 1.64 67.80
CA ALA A 33 0.34 0.50 66.89
C ALA A 33 1.25 -0.61 67.44
N GLY A 34 0.66 -1.75 67.80
CA GLY A 34 1.38 -2.96 68.19
C GLY A 34 2.12 -3.61 67.02
N PRO A 35 2.83 -4.73 67.26
CA PRO A 35 3.62 -5.41 66.24
C PRO A 35 2.74 -5.91 65.09
N ILE A 36 3.04 -5.48 63.87
CA ILE A 36 2.37 -5.94 62.64
C ILE A 36 2.71 -7.42 62.42
N PRO A 37 1.72 -8.33 62.25
CA PRO A 37 2.00 -9.72 61.92
C PRO A 37 2.65 -9.82 60.53
N SER A 38 3.70 -10.64 60.43
CA SER A 38 4.34 -10.97 59.16
C SER A 38 3.35 -11.69 58.24
N ILE A 39 2.93 -11.01 57.17
CA ILE A 39 2.12 -11.62 56.11
C ILE A 39 3.00 -12.65 55.40
N SER A 40 2.82 -13.94 55.71
CA SER A 40 3.41 -15.02 54.93
C SER A 40 2.67 -15.08 53.59
N VAL A 41 3.28 -14.50 52.55
CA VAL A 41 2.78 -14.63 51.18
C VAL A 41 2.80 -16.11 50.81
N SER A 42 1.64 -16.65 50.45
CA SER A 42 1.49 -18.06 50.06
C SER A 42 2.46 -18.42 48.91
N PRO A 43 3.16 -19.56 48.98
CA PRO A 43 4.13 -19.99 47.97
C PRO A 43 3.54 -20.07 46.55
N ASP A 44 2.23 -20.32 46.43
CA ASP A 44 1.54 -20.39 45.13
C ASP A 44 1.53 -19.06 44.38
N LEU A 45 1.46 -17.93 45.12
CA LEU A 45 1.41 -16.61 44.51
C LEU A 45 2.80 -16.16 44.02
N GLN A 46 3.86 -16.61 44.67
CA GLN A 46 5.25 -16.45 44.22
C GLN A 46 5.50 -17.27 42.94
N GLN A 47 4.97 -18.48 42.87
CA GLN A 47 5.10 -19.35 41.68
C GLN A 47 4.29 -18.83 40.48
N ALA A 48 3.09 -18.29 40.70
CA ALA A 48 2.32 -17.63 39.65
C ALA A 48 3.06 -16.38 39.10
N ARG A 49 3.69 -15.60 39.99
CA ARG A 49 4.46 -14.41 39.61
C ARG A 49 5.72 -14.76 38.81
N SER A 50 6.45 -15.80 39.19
CA SER A 50 7.64 -16.25 38.45
C SER A 50 7.29 -16.83 37.09
N THR A 51 6.16 -17.55 36.99
CA THR A 51 5.64 -18.10 35.73
C THR A 51 5.19 -16.98 34.79
N PHE A 52 4.49 -15.96 35.30
CA PHE A 52 4.09 -14.78 34.52
C PHE A 52 5.30 -13.95 34.06
N MET A 53 6.31 -13.77 34.92
CA MET A 53 7.56 -13.09 34.54
C MET A 53 8.37 -13.89 33.51
N SER A 54 8.34 -15.22 33.57
CA SER A 54 9.01 -16.09 32.58
C SER A 54 8.31 -16.06 31.22
N ALA A 55 6.97 -16.13 31.19
CA ALA A 55 6.18 -16.02 29.98
C ALA A 55 6.36 -14.66 29.28
N ASN A 56 6.46 -13.57 30.07
CA ASN A 56 6.73 -12.24 29.52
C ASN A 56 8.19 -11.97 29.17
N LYS A 57 9.15 -12.74 29.71
CA LYS A 57 10.58 -12.58 29.37
C LYS A 57 10.84 -12.89 27.90
N GLY A 58 10.13 -13.87 27.33
CA GLY A 58 10.18 -14.19 25.90
C GLY A 58 9.60 -13.08 25.02
N PHE A 59 8.58 -12.37 25.52
CA PHE A 59 7.99 -11.21 24.84
C PHE A 59 8.93 -10.00 24.89
N MET A 60 9.52 -9.70 26.06
CA MET A 60 10.41 -8.54 26.24
C MET A 60 11.80 -8.72 25.63
N ALA A 61 12.32 -9.94 25.52
CA ALA A 61 13.58 -10.21 24.82
C ALA A 61 13.47 -9.97 23.30
N ASN A 62 12.27 -10.14 22.73
CA ASN A 62 11.98 -9.81 21.34
C ASN A 62 11.86 -8.27 21.13
N GLU A 63 11.46 -7.54 22.18
CA GLU A 63 11.37 -6.07 22.20
C GLU A 63 12.75 -5.40 22.21
N LYS A 64 13.74 -5.94 22.96
CA LYS A 64 15.10 -5.38 22.99
C LYS A 64 15.84 -5.50 21.65
N SER A 65 15.58 -6.56 20.88
CA SER A 65 16.11 -6.69 19.51
C SER A 65 15.51 -5.70 18.50
N ALA A 66 14.38 -5.06 18.81
CA ALA A 66 13.77 -4.06 17.94
C ALA A 66 14.26 -2.62 18.21
N SER A 67 14.90 -2.38 19.36
CA SER A 67 15.39 -1.06 19.77
C SER A 67 16.82 -0.78 19.31
N ASP A 68 17.65 -1.82 19.11
CA ASP A 68 19.03 -1.69 18.62
C ASP A 68 19.13 -1.98 17.12
N GLN A 69 18.26 -1.36 16.30
CA GLN A 69 18.51 -1.32 14.86
C GLN A 69 19.42 -0.13 14.53
N PRO A 70 20.61 -0.36 13.94
CA PRO A 70 21.56 0.70 13.62
C PRO A 70 20.91 1.70 12.64
N THR A 71 21.34 2.95 12.73
CA THR A 71 20.92 4.15 11.98
C THR A 71 20.66 3.93 10.46
N TYR A 72 21.19 2.85 9.88
CA TYR A 72 20.92 2.36 8.52
C TYR A 72 19.51 1.82 8.25
N ALA A 73 18.69 1.52 9.27
CA ALA A 73 17.33 0.99 9.08
C ALA A 73 16.33 2.06 8.60
N ARG A 74 16.54 3.32 9.02
CA ARG A 74 15.65 4.45 8.71
C ARG A 74 15.54 4.76 7.21
N PRO A 75 16.62 4.86 6.41
CA PRO A 75 16.50 5.13 4.98
C PRO A 75 15.83 3.99 4.22
N ILE A 76 16.01 2.72 4.63
CA ILE A 76 15.37 1.57 3.99
C ILE A 76 13.84 1.62 4.19
N TYR A 77 13.40 1.99 5.39
CA TYR A 77 11.97 2.15 5.68
C TYR A 77 11.35 3.28 4.85
N ILE A 78 12.01 4.44 4.79
CA ILE A 78 11.55 5.59 3.99
C ILE A 78 11.50 5.23 2.51
N ALA A 79 12.57 4.62 1.97
CA ALA A 79 12.61 4.20 0.57
C ALA A 79 11.46 3.23 0.23
N ARG A 80 11.15 2.27 1.09
CA ARG A 80 10.01 1.37 0.91
C ARG A 80 8.68 2.10 0.90
N LEU A 81 8.49 3.04 1.83
CA LEU A 81 7.26 3.83 1.89
C LEU A 81 7.10 4.67 0.62
N CYS A 82 8.16 5.34 0.17
CA CYS A 82 8.18 6.11 -1.06
C CYS A 82 7.87 5.23 -2.29
N LEU A 83 8.48 4.05 -2.41
CA LEU A 83 8.19 3.10 -3.50
C LEU A 83 6.73 2.66 -3.51
N ARG A 84 6.12 2.44 -2.33
CA ARG A 84 4.71 2.07 -2.22
C ARG A 84 3.76 3.19 -2.59
N ILE A 85 4.03 4.41 -2.13
CA ILE A 85 3.25 5.60 -2.51
C ILE A 85 3.37 5.82 -4.02
N LEU A 86 4.57 5.71 -4.59
CA LEU A 86 4.78 5.87 -6.01
C LEU A 86 4.05 4.79 -6.82
N SER A 87 4.14 3.52 -6.41
CA SER A 87 3.37 2.41 -7.01
C SER A 87 1.85 2.68 -6.97
N LEU A 88 1.34 3.17 -5.82
CA LEU A 88 -0.07 3.51 -5.66
C LEU A 88 -0.51 4.64 -6.60
N VAL A 89 0.22 5.75 -6.63
CA VAL A 89 -0.09 6.91 -7.49
C VAL A 89 -0.08 6.50 -8.95
N LEU A 90 0.95 5.78 -9.38
CA LEU A 90 1.06 5.32 -10.77
C LEU A 90 -0.07 4.33 -11.11
N SER A 91 -0.39 3.38 -10.22
CA SER A 91 -1.48 2.42 -10.44
C SER A 91 -2.84 3.11 -10.54
N LEU A 92 -3.12 4.09 -9.67
CA LEU A 92 -4.32 4.92 -9.77
C LEU A 92 -4.35 5.75 -11.05
N GLY A 93 -3.19 6.24 -11.50
CA GLY A 93 -3.04 6.91 -12.80
C GLY A 93 -3.45 6.00 -13.96
N VAL A 94 -3.00 4.73 -13.96
CA VAL A 94 -3.42 3.75 -14.97
C VAL A 94 -4.92 3.50 -14.90
N VAL A 95 -5.49 3.30 -13.70
CA VAL A 95 -6.95 3.13 -13.53
C VAL A 95 -7.69 4.33 -14.10
N GLY A 96 -7.26 5.55 -13.77
CA GLY A 96 -7.89 6.79 -14.23
C GLY A 96 -7.86 6.94 -15.76
N LEU A 97 -6.70 6.74 -16.38
CA LEU A 97 -6.53 6.83 -17.84
C LEU A 97 -7.30 5.74 -18.59
N VAL A 98 -7.28 4.49 -18.09
CA VAL A 98 -8.03 3.41 -18.74
C VAL A 98 -9.53 3.61 -18.56
N ALA A 99 -9.97 4.03 -17.37
CA ALA A 99 -11.37 4.31 -17.09
C ALA A 99 -11.91 5.50 -17.89
N SER A 100 -11.13 6.58 -18.09
CA SER A 100 -11.55 7.72 -18.91
C SER A 100 -11.83 7.31 -20.35
N VAL A 101 -10.93 6.50 -20.93
CA VAL A 101 -11.09 5.98 -22.28
C VAL A 101 -12.27 5.02 -22.38
N MET A 102 -12.44 4.11 -21.41
CA MET A 102 -13.59 3.19 -21.37
C MET A 102 -14.92 3.95 -21.24
N ALA A 103 -14.97 5.01 -20.42
CA ALA A 103 -16.15 5.85 -20.26
C ALA A 103 -16.49 6.59 -21.56
N ARG A 104 -15.49 7.18 -22.23
CA ARG A 104 -15.70 7.82 -23.54
C ARG A 104 -16.15 6.83 -24.59
N HIS A 105 -15.57 5.64 -24.62
CA HIS A 105 -16.02 4.56 -25.51
C HIS A 105 -17.49 4.19 -25.24
N ALA A 106 -17.87 3.99 -23.98
CA ALA A 106 -19.24 3.65 -23.61
C ALA A 106 -20.27 4.73 -24.01
N GLN A 107 -19.87 6.01 -23.96
CA GLN A 107 -20.71 7.15 -24.39
C GLN A 107 -20.80 7.29 -25.91
N THR A 108 -19.79 6.83 -26.65
CA THR A 108 -19.63 7.09 -28.09
C THR A 108 -19.82 5.85 -28.97
N LYS A 109 -19.99 4.67 -28.37
CA LYS A 109 -20.15 3.38 -29.06
C LYS A 109 -21.31 3.34 -30.08
N ASP A 110 -22.38 4.10 -29.80
CA ASP A 110 -23.60 4.13 -30.62
C ASP A 110 -23.59 5.30 -31.62
N LEU A 111 -22.52 6.11 -31.65
CA LEU A 111 -22.41 7.22 -32.58
C LEU A 111 -22.14 6.70 -34.00
N VAL A 112 -23.01 7.13 -34.91
CA VAL A 112 -22.88 6.95 -36.35
C VAL A 112 -22.49 8.31 -36.93
N VAL A 113 -21.41 8.33 -37.71
CA VAL A 113 -20.92 9.54 -38.37
C VAL A 113 -21.11 9.37 -39.87
N VAL A 114 -21.63 10.41 -40.50
CA VAL A 114 -21.77 10.47 -41.96
C VAL A 114 -20.47 11.03 -42.54
N ASN A 115 -19.86 10.31 -43.47
CA ASN A 115 -18.68 10.81 -44.16
C ASN A 115 -19.09 12.01 -45.05
N PRO A 116 -18.54 13.22 -44.82
CA PRO A 116 -18.92 14.39 -45.61
C PRO A 116 -18.53 14.29 -47.09
N ARG A 117 -17.59 13.39 -47.45
CA ARG A 117 -17.16 13.20 -48.85
C ARG A 117 -17.95 12.13 -49.60
N THR A 118 -18.39 11.08 -48.93
CA THR A 118 -19.06 9.94 -49.58
C THR A 118 -20.54 9.83 -49.24
N GLY A 119 -21.03 10.59 -48.24
CA GLY A 119 -22.40 10.50 -47.74
C GLY A 119 -22.72 9.18 -47.04
N LEU A 120 -21.73 8.28 -46.89
CA LEU A 120 -21.91 6.99 -46.27
C LEU A 120 -21.88 7.13 -44.74
N GLU A 121 -22.87 6.54 -44.10
CA GLU A 121 -22.92 6.40 -42.65
C GLU A 121 -22.02 5.26 -42.20
N TYR A 122 -21.16 5.52 -41.23
CA TYR A 122 -20.32 4.48 -40.62
C TYR A 122 -20.26 4.66 -39.10
N ARG A 123 -20.10 3.54 -38.38
CA ARG A 123 -19.94 3.57 -36.92
C ARG A 123 -18.52 4.02 -36.56
N VAL A 124 -18.42 4.86 -35.55
CA VAL A 124 -17.12 5.35 -35.02
C VAL A 124 -16.27 4.20 -34.44
N TRP A 125 -16.95 3.19 -33.88
CA TRP A 125 -16.32 2.04 -33.24
C TRP A 125 -16.65 0.73 -33.96
N PRO A 126 -15.72 -0.24 -33.99
CA PRO A 126 -15.96 -1.53 -34.61
C PRO A 126 -16.92 -2.39 -33.78
N LEU A 127 -17.81 -3.13 -34.45
CA LEU A 127 -18.83 -3.99 -33.83
C LEU A 127 -18.23 -5.09 -32.92
N ASN A 128 -17.04 -5.58 -33.25
CA ASN A 128 -16.33 -6.62 -32.49
C ASN A 128 -15.07 -6.07 -31.83
N THR A 129 -15.20 -5.03 -31.01
CA THR A 129 -14.05 -4.51 -30.24
C THR A 129 -13.68 -5.48 -29.11
N ASN A 130 -12.44 -5.92 -29.04
CA ASN A 130 -11.95 -6.75 -27.94
C ASN A 130 -11.55 -5.88 -26.75
N TYR A 131 -12.24 -6.03 -25.62
CA TYR A 131 -11.97 -5.29 -24.37
C TYR A 131 -11.03 -6.03 -23.42
N VAL A 132 -10.62 -7.24 -23.78
CA VAL A 132 -9.77 -8.12 -22.95
C VAL A 132 -8.50 -7.42 -22.46
N PRO A 133 -7.67 -6.77 -23.31
CA PRO A 133 -6.43 -6.15 -22.83
C PRO A 133 -6.70 -4.98 -21.87
N SER A 134 -7.71 -4.14 -22.15
CA SER A 134 -8.08 -3.02 -21.29
C SER A 134 -8.64 -3.47 -19.94
N ASN A 135 -9.50 -4.49 -19.92
CA ASN A 135 -10.05 -5.05 -18.69
C ASN A 135 -8.96 -5.72 -17.83
N LEU A 136 -8.00 -6.38 -18.47
CA LEU A 136 -6.89 -7.02 -17.77
C LEU A 136 -5.93 -5.98 -17.16
N LEU A 137 -5.64 -4.90 -17.89
CA LEU A 137 -4.84 -3.77 -17.37
C LEU A 137 -5.56 -3.08 -16.20
N LEU A 138 -6.86 -2.84 -16.35
CA LEU A 138 -7.69 -2.21 -15.32
C LEU A 138 -7.76 -3.08 -14.06
N GLY A 139 -8.03 -4.39 -14.22
CA GLY A 139 -8.09 -5.33 -13.10
C GLY A 139 -6.75 -5.45 -12.36
N ALA A 140 -5.64 -5.57 -13.09
CA ALA A 140 -4.31 -5.59 -12.50
C ALA A 140 -4.04 -4.30 -11.70
N ALA A 141 -4.35 -3.14 -12.28
CA ALA A 141 -4.14 -1.85 -11.63
C ALA A 141 -5.05 -1.65 -10.40
N SER A 142 -6.29 -2.15 -10.42
CA SER A 142 -7.20 -2.10 -9.27
C SER A 142 -6.70 -2.96 -8.12
N ILE A 143 -6.32 -4.22 -8.37
CA ILE A 143 -5.79 -5.11 -7.35
C ILE A 143 -4.49 -4.55 -6.75
N ALA A 144 -3.59 -4.06 -7.61
CA ALA A 144 -2.34 -3.44 -7.17
C ALA A 144 -2.60 -2.17 -6.33
N SER A 145 -3.57 -1.35 -6.72
CA SER A 145 -3.97 -0.16 -5.95
C SER A 145 -4.50 -0.52 -4.57
N ILE A 146 -5.38 -1.52 -4.46
CA ILE A 146 -5.93 -1.97 -3.18
C ILE A 146 -4.82 -2.54 -2.28
N GLY A 147 -3.93 -3.36 -2.84
CA GLY A 147 -2.78 -3.92 -2.13
C GLY A 147 -1.85 -2.84 -1.61
N SER A 148 -1.44 -1.90 -2.48
CA SER A 148 -0.58 -0.78 -2.10
C SER A 148 -1.23 0.16 -1.09
N LEU A 149 -2.52 0.46 -1.23
CA LEU A 149 -3.27 1.27 -0.26
C LEU A 149 -3.32 0.59 1.11
N GLY A 150 -3.63 -0.70 1.15
CA GLY A 150 -3.64 -1.48 2.39
C GLY A 150 -2.27 -1.47 3.09
N LEU A 151 -1.18 -1.59 2.32
CA LEU A 151 0.19 -1.53 2.86
C LEU A 151 0.57 -0.13 3.37
N VAL A 152 0.13 0.93 2.69
CA VAL A 152 0.35 2.31 3.13
C VAL A 152 -0.41 2.56 4.44
N ILE A 153 -1.69 2.19 4.52
CA ILE A 153 -2.52 2.33 5.74
C ILE A 153 -1.93 1.51 6.90
N ALA A 154 -1.49 0.28 6.62
CA ALA A 154 -0.83 -0.57 7.60
C ALA A 154 0.47 0.06 8.12
N SER A 155 1.19 0.82 7.28
CA SER A 155 2.43 1.51 7.68
C SER A 155 2.19 2.69 8.63
N PHE A 156 1.01 3.33 8.58
CA PHE A 156 0.64 4.41 9.50
C PHE A 156 0.01 3.90 10.81
N THR A 157 -0.52 2.69 10.82
CA THR A 157 -1.23 2.15 11.99
C THR A 157 -0.24 1.62 13.03
N LYS A 158 -0.14 2.29 14.19
CA LYS A 158 0.79 1.95 15.30
C LYS A 158 0.69 0.49 15.78
N SER A 159 -0.48 -0.16 15.67
CA SER A 159 -0.68 -1.57 16.04
C SER A 159 0.12 -2.57 15.20
N VAL A 160 0.46 -2.25 13.95
CA VAL A 160 1.19 -3.18 13.05
C VAL A 160 2.71 -3.08 13.24
N ARG A 161 3.19 -2.01 13.88
CA ARG A 161 4.61 -1.79 14.21
C ARG A 161 5.19 -2.85 15.15
N ARG A 162 4.33 -3.54 15.93
CA ARG A 162 4.70 -4.66 16.83
C ARG A 162 4.74 -6.04 16.16
N LEU A 163 4.23 -6.19 14.92
CA LEU A 163 4.14 -7.46 14.19
C LEU A 163 5.06 -7.47 12.96
N THR A 164 6.29 -6.97 13.10
CA THR A 164 7.27 -6.77 12.02
C THR A 164 7.56 -8.00 11.17
N LYS A 165 7.48 -9.22 11.73
CA LYS A 165 7.65 -10.47 10.96
C LYS A 165 6.46 -10.77 10.05
N ILE A 166 5.23 -10.67 10.57
CA ILE A 166 4.02 -10.96 9.79
C ILE A 166 3.80 -9.86 8.74
N GLY A 167 4.02 -8.60 9.11
CA GLY A 167 3.93 -7.48 8.17
C GLY A 167 4.91 -7.62 6.98
N ALA A 168 6.14 -8.09 7.22
CA ALA A 168 7.11 -8.32 6.14
C ALA A 168 6.69 -9.45 5.19
N ILE A 169 6.14 -10.54 5.72
CA ILE A 169 5.65 -11.68 4.92
C ILE A 169 4.43 -11.26 4.10
N THR A 170 3.44 -10.60 4.71
CA THR A 170 2.24 -10.12 4.01
C THR A 170 2.60 -9.14 2.90
N THR A 171 3.52 -8.21 3.17
CA THR A 171 4.02 -7.26 2.17
C THR A 171 4.68 -7.98 1.00
N LEU A 172 5.48 -9.01 1.28
CA LEU A 172 6.16 -9.79 0.25
C LEU A 172 5.14 -10.55 -0.62
N CYS A 173 4.15 -11.20 -0.01
CA CYS A 173 3.09 -11.91 -0.73
C CYS A 173 2.31 -10.96 -1.67
N VAL A 174 1.86 -9.82 -1.15
CA VAL A 174 1.11 -8.81 -1.93
C VAL A 174 1.95 -8.24 -3.07
N SER A 175 3.24 -7.97 -2.83
CA SER A 175 4.14 -7.45 -3.87
C SER A 175 4.40 -8.48 -4.96
N ILE A 176 4.54 -9.77 -4.60
CA ILE A 176 4.74 -10.85 -5.58
C ILE A 176 3.50 -11.00 -6.45
N THR A 177 2.30 -11.08 -5.87
CA THR A 177 1.07 -11.17 -6.66
C THR A 177 0.87 -9.96 -7.55
N ALA A 178 1.11 -8.75 -7.04
CA ALA A 178 1.07 -7.53 -7.85
C ALA A 178 2.08 -7.56 -9.01
N THR A 179 3.31 -8.01 -8.76
CA THR A 179 4.36 -8.11 -9.79
C THR A 179 3.97 -9.13 -10.86
N VAL A 180 3.49 -10.31 -10.47
CA VAL A 180 3.05 -11.34 -11.40
C VAL A 180 1.91 -10.82 -12.28
N LEU A 181 0.94 -10.11 -11.69
CA LEU A 181 -0.15 -9.48 -12.43
C LEU A 181 0.34 -8.45 -13.44
N TRP A 182 1.27 -7.56 -13.05
CA TRP A 182 1.84 -6.57 -13.96
C TRP A 182 2.68 -7.19 -15.08
N VAL A 183 3.48 -8.21 -14.78
CA VAL A 183 4.26 -8.93 -15.78
C VAL A 183 3.34 -9.68 -16.74
N ALA A 184 2.32 -10.37 -16.24
CA ALA A 184 1.32 -11.03 -17.06
C ALA A 184 0.59 -10.02 -17.96
N ALA A 185 0.15 -8.89 -17.40
CA ALA A 185 -0.54 -7.84 -18.14
C ALA A 185 0.33 -7.23 -19.25
N THR A 186 1.56 -6.86 -18.94
CA THR A 186 2.49 -6.27 -19.91
C THR A 186 2.92 -7.26 -20.99
N THR A 187 3.16 -8.52 -20.62
CA THR A 187 3.51 -9.59 -21.58
C THR A 187 2.34 -9.90 -22.50
N TYR A 188 1.14 -10.04 -21.94
CA TYR A 188 -0.08 -10.26 -22.71
C TYR A 188 -0.32 -9.11 -23.68
N TYR A 189 -0.18 -7.87 -23.20
CA TYR A 189 -0.30 -6.65 -24.00
C TYR A 189 0.67 -6.67 -25.20
N LYS A 190 1.94 -7.02 -24.97
CA LYS A 190 2.98 -7.07 -26.02
C LYS A 190 2.78 -8.22 -27.01
N LEU A 191 2.32 -9.38 -26.54
CA LEU A 191 2.00 -10.52 -27.39
C LEU A 191 0.83 -10.22 -28.32
N TRP A 192 -0.16 -9.46 -27.84
CA TRP A 192 -1.30 -9.01 -28.65
C TRP A 192 -0.91 -7.96 -29.68
N ASP A 193 -0.07 -7.01 -29.31
CA ASP A 193 0.49 -6.01 -30.25
C ASP A 193 1.29 -6.66 -31.39
N SER A 194 2.02 -7.75 -31.10
CA SER A 194 2.84 -8.46 -32.09
C SER A 194 2.00 -9.26 -33.10
N LYS A 195 0.80 -9.69 -32.74
CA LYS A 195 -0.11 -10.37 -33.66
C LYS A 195 -0.84 -9.32 -34.49
N LYS A 196 -0.29 -9.01 -35.66
CA LYS A 196 -0.90 -8.15 -36.71
C LYS A 196 -2.29 -8.57 -37.21
N ARG A 197 -3.00 -9.50 -36.54
CA ARG A 197 -4.36 -9.95 -36.91
C ARG A 197 -5.45 -9.42 -35.99
N THR A 198 -5.10 -8.70 -34.91
CA THR A 198 -6.04 -8.17 -33.91
C THR A 198 -6.10 -6.65 -33.95
N TYR A 199 -6.49 -6.08 -35.11
CA TYR A 199 -6.74 -4.63 -35.26
C TYR A 199 -8.01 -4.12 -34.56
N PHE A 200 -8.71 -5.00 -33.84
CA PHE A 200 -9.96 -4.70 -33.16
C PHE A 200 -9.80 -4.38 -31.67
N ASP A 201 -8.57 -4.26 -31.18
CA ASP A 201 -8.33 -3.75 -29.83
C ASP A 201 -8.53 -2.23 -29.81
N LEU A 202 -9.14 -1.75 -28.74
CA LEU A 202 -9.53 -0.34 -28.59
C LEU A 202 -8.33 0.62 -28.72
N TRP A 203 -7.17 0.24 -28.20
CA TRP A 203 -5.94 1.01 -28.40
C TRP A 203 -5.53 1.01 -29.87
N SER A 204 -5.31 -0.15 -30.49
CA SER A 204 -4.83 -0.23 -31.88
C SER A 204 -5.74 0.57 -32.81
N TRP A 205 -7.05 0.44 -32.62
CA TRP A 205 -8.06 1.21 -33.36
C TRP A 205 -7.90 2.73 -33.22
N THR A 206 -7.86 3.23 -31.98
CA THR A 206 -7.74 4.68 -31.69
C THR A 206 -6.44 5.27 -32.23
N CYS A 207 -5.33 4.53 -32.14
CA CYS A 207 -4.05 5.00 -32.65
C CYS A 207 -3.93 4.91 -34.18
N THR A 208 -4.50 3.89 -34.83
CA THR A 208 -4.51 3.80 -36.30
C THR A 208 -5.34 4.91 -36.93
N HIS A 209 -6.42 5.34 -36.28
CA HIS A 209 -7.33 6.34 -36.82
C HIS A 209 -7.19 7.75 -36.20
N GLN A 210 -6.08 8.02 -35.52
CA GLN A 210 -5.81 9.31 -34.85
C GLN A 210 -5.93 10.54 -35.77
N SER A 211 -5.66 10.39 -37.08
CA SER A 211 -5.67 11.49 -38.06
C SER A 211 -6.94 11.55 -38.90
N ASN A 212 -7.71 10.46 -38.97
CA ASN A 212 -8.81 10.30 -39.93
C ASN A 212 -10.18 10.56 -39.31
N PHE A 213 -10.32 10.45 -37.98
CA PHE A 213 -11.56 10.76 -37.26
C PHE A 213 -11.38 11.99 -36.37
N LYS A 214 -11.72 13.14 -36.94
CA LYS A 214 -11.99 14.40 -36.24
C LYS A 214 -13.38 14.84 -36.64
N THR A 215 -14.41 14.31 -35.98
CA THR A 215 -15.79 14.67 -36.33
C THR A 215 -16.66 14.63 -35.07
N ASN A 216 -17.40 15.72 -34.83
CA ASN A 216 -18.45 15.88 -33.82
C ASN A 216 -18.17 15.22 -32.44
N GLY A 217 -17.16 15.71 -31.72
CA GLY A 217 -16.97 15.42 -30.30
C GLY A 217 -16.17 14.16 -29.95
N VAL A 218 -15.68 13.41 -30.94
CA VAL A 218 -14.80 12.25 -30.73
C VAL A 218 -13.46 12.48 -31.43
N ASP A 219 -12.48 12.97 -30.68
CA ASP A 219 -11.10 13.04 -31.14
C ASP A 219 -10.35 11.76 -30.71
N MET A 220 -9.87 10.99 -31.69
CA MET A 220 -9.15 9.73 -31.44
C MET A 220 -7.69 9.95 -30.99
N ALA A 221 -7.11 11.10 -31.32
CA ALA A 221 -5.74 11.46 -30.94
C ALA A 221 -5.49 11.50 -29.41
N PRO A 222 -6.30 12.22 -28.59
CA PRO A 222 -6.12 12.22 -27.14
C PRO A 222 -6.33 10.83 -26.52
N LEU A 223 -7.28 10.04 -27.04
CA LEU A 223 -7.52 8.66 -26.58
C LEU A 223 -6.29 7.75 -26.82
N CYS A 224 -5.66 7.87 -27.99
CA CYS A 224 -4.42 7.15 -28.29
C CYS A 224 -3.27 7.57 -27.36
N LEU A 225 -3.16 8.88 -27.06
CA LEU A 225 -2.16 9.39 -26.13
C LEU A 225 -2.37 8.84 -24.71
N GLU A 226 -3.60 8.89 -24.19
CA GLU A 226 -3.97 8.38 -22.86
C GLU A 226 -3.58 6.90 -22.71
N MET A 227 -3.93 6.07 -23.70
CA MET A 227 -3.61 4.64 -23.71
C MET A 227 -2.10 4.38 -23.80
N ARG A 228 -1.39 5.14 -24.64
CA ARG A 228 0.08 5.03 -24.75
C ARG A 228 0.77 5.41 -23.44
N VAL A 229 0.33 6.49 -22.80
CA VAL A 229 0.86 6.92 -21.49
C VAL A 229 0.56 5.87 -20.42
N ALA A 230 -0.65 5.31 -20.39
CA ALA A 230 -1.02 4.25 -19.45
C ALA A 230 -0.08 3.04 -19.52
N TRP A 231 0.38 2.66 -20.72
CA TRP A 231 1.35 1.57 -20.87
C TRP A 231 2.74 1.90 -20.37
N TYR A 232 3.26 3.10 -20.65
CA TYR A 232 4.54 3.52 -20.08
C TYR A 232 4.49 3.55 -18.56
N ILE A 233 3.37 4.03 -18.00
CA ILE A 233 3.14 3.97 -16.55
C ILE A 233 3.10 2.52 -16.07
N ALA A 234 2.39 1.62 -16.75
CA ALA A 234 2.31 0.20 -16.39
C ALA A 234 3.70 -0.47 -16.35
N VAL A 235 4.56 -0.20 -17.34
CA VAL A 235 5.96 -0.68 -17.35
C VAL A 235 6.74 -0.07 -16.17
N GLY A 236 6.54 1.21 -15.89
CA GLY A 236 7.13 1.88 -14.72
C GLY A 236 6.70 1.24 -13.41
N VAL A 237 5.41 0.93 -13.23
CA VAL A 237 4.88 0.25 -12.03
C VAL A 237 5.52 -1.14 -11.87
N ALA A 238 5.64 -1.90 -12.96
CA ALA A 238 6.29 -3.20 -12.92
C ALA A 238 7.74 -3.10 -12.41
N ALA A 239 8.50 -2.10 -12.90
CA ALA A 239 9.86 -1.86 -12.42
C ALA A 239 9.91 -1.45 -10.94
N VAL A 240 8.99 -0.60 -10.50
CA VAL A 240 8.88 -0.14 -9.10
C VAL A 240 8.54 -1.31 -8.16
N GLU A 241 7.62 -2.20 -8.56
CA GLU A 241 7.30 -3.40 -7.77
C GLU A 241 8.48 -4.37 -7.67
N VAL A 242 9.26 -4.55 -8.75
CA VAL A 242 10.49 -5.36 -8.71
C VAL A 242 11.52 -4.76 -7.74
N LEU A 243 11.70 -3.43 -7.75
CA LEU A 243 12.56 -2.74 -6.77
C LEU A 243 12.03 -2.91 -5.34
N ALA A 244 10.72 -2.84 -5.14
CA ALA A 244 10.10 -3.06 -3.84
C ALA A 244 10.36 -4.48 -3.30
N ILE A 245 10.25 -5.52 -4.15
CA ILE A 245 10.65 -6.89 -3.80
C ILE A 245 12.14 -6.96 -3.46
N GLY A 246 13.00 -6.34 -4.28
CA GLY A 246 14.44 -6.28 -4.04
C GLY A 246 14.79 -5.72 -2.66
N THR A 247 14.16 -4.60 -2.27
CA THR A 247 14.37 -4.03 -0.93
C THR A 247 13.87 -4.95 0.19
N CYS A 248 12.79 -5.72 -0.03
CA CYS A 248 12.28 -6.70 0.94
C CYS A 248 13.26 -7.86 1.12
N LEU A 249 13.74 -8.45 0.02
CA LEU A 249 14.73 -9.52 0.04
C LEU A 249 16.04 -9.10 0.70
N LEU A 250 16.53 -7.89 0.42
CA LEU A 250 17.75 -7.37 1.03
C LEU A 250 17.65 -7.27 2.55
N ALA A 251 16.50 -6.85 3.11
CA ALA A 251 16.34 -6.82 4.56
C ALA A 251 16.24 -8.22 5.17
N LEU A 252 15.56 -9.17 4.50
CA LEU A 252 15.51 -10.55 4.97
C LEU A 252 16.90 -11.21 4.95
N TYR A 253 17.69 -10.95 3.91
CA TYR A 253 19.05 -11.46 3.78
C TYR A 253 19.99 -10.89 4.85
N LYS A 254 19.94 -9.57 5.08
CA LYS A 254 20.71 -8.95 6.18
C LYS A 254 20.27 -9.45 7.55
N GLY A 255 18.96 -9.63 7.77
CA GLY A 255 18.43 -10.23 9.00
C GLY A 255 18.97 -11.64 9.25
N LYS A 256 18.98 -12.51 8.23
CA LYS A 256 19.54 -13.87 8.34
C LYS A 256 21.01 -13.88 8.75
N LYS A 257 21.83 -12.98 8.20
CA LYS A 257 23.26 -12.88 8.57
C LYS A 257 23.46 -12.53 10.04
N THR A 258 22.66 -11.63 10.59
CA THR A 258 22.72 -11.27 12.01
C THR A 258 22.35 -12.45 12.92
N TYR A 259 21.32 -13.24 12.55
CA TYR A 259 20.96 -14.44 13.31
C TYR A 259 22.01 -15.54 13.22
N GLN A 260 22.68 -15.70 12.06
CA GLN A 260 23.77 -16.66 11.91
C GLN A 260 25.03 -16.24 12.69
N ALA A 261 25.32 -14.94 12.75
CA ALA A 261 26.44 -14.42 13.56
C ALA A 261 26.21 -14.66 15.06
N LEU A 262 25.00 -14.38 15.56
CA LEU A 262 24.63 -14.63 16.96
C LEU A 262 24.59 -16.12 17.32
N GLY A 263 24.16 -16.97 16.37
CA GLY A 263 24.18 -18.43 16.55
C GLY A 263 25.59 -19.02 16.60
N ALA A 264 26.53 -18.48 15.80
CA ALA A 264 27.92 -18.90 15.80
C ALA A 264 28.69 -18.47 17.06
N GLU A 265 28.32 -17.34 17.66
CA GLU A 265 28.94 -16.85 18.90
C GLU A 265 28.45 -17.64 20.13
N GLY A 266 27.18 -18.05 20.15
CA GLY A 266 26.62 -18.91 21.22
C GLY A 266 27.23 -20.31 21.28
N SER A 267 27.73 -20.85 20.15
CA SER A 267 28.44 -22.14 20.12
C SER A 267 29.88 -22.08 20.61
N ARG A 268 30.47 -20.87 20.78
CA ARG A 268 31.85 -20.71 21.24
C ARG A 268 31.97 -20.68 22.77
N PHE A 269 30.85 -20.54 23.48
CA PHE A 269 30.80 -20.53 24.96
C PHE A 269 30.30 -21.84 25.56
N ARG A 270 30.29 -22.93 24.79
CA ARG A 270 29.89 -24.26 25.25
C ARG A 270 31.05 -25.23 25.23
#